data_AF-A0A7D7WIJ1-F1
#
_entry.id   AF-A0A7D7WIJ1-F1
#
_cell.length_a   1.000
_cell.length_b   1.000
_cell.length_c   1.000
_cell.angle_alpha   90.00
_cell.angle_beta   90.00
_cell.angle_gamma   90.00
#
_symmetry.space_group_name_H-M   'P 1'
#
loop_
_entity.id
_entity.type
_entity.pdbx_description
1 polymer ?
#
loop_
_entity_poly.entity_id
_entity_poly.type
_entity_poly.pdbx_seq_one_letter_code
_entity_poly.pdbx_strand_id
1 'polypeptide(L)'
;MTELKPNISLRVDKQSLYEEKEIKEQKLKKLIEKLKSLAVKDIRTKIEMIKTVFEIYDEKLYIVGGYNSFVEFIKTCGTSVTNAYMFIKVGKALKEGQITEKDIIERGIDHIKMIVKEGNYQSLKEGKAEKDIPLRILIPSKNAYSYFKSNTKFTSYVLSRIYDEHRQLLDTLFYDYNKEKKDKKKHESESVIEMGAERHIDDASSQIQKYNNNY
;
A
#
# COMPACT_ATOMS: atom_id res chain seq x y z
N MET A 1 -19.75 -29.08 60.00
CA MET A 1 -18.41 -28.84 59.45
C MET A 1 -18.44 -29.19 57.98
N THR A 2 -18.48 -28.20 57.10
CA THR A 2 -18.22 -28.39 55.67
C THR A 2 -17.71 -27.05 55.14
N GLU A 3 -16.39 -26.90 55.14
CA GLU A 3 -15.72 -25.75 54.58
C GLU A 3 -15.74 -25.85 53.04
N LEU A 4 -16.38 -24.87 52.41
CA LEU A 4 -16.24 -24.59 50.98
C LEU A 4 -14.84 -24.01 50.75
N LYS A 5 -13.91 -24.81 50.23
CA LYS A 5 -12.66 -24.29 49.66
C LYS A 5 -12.96 -23.58 48.33
N PRO A 6 -12.50 -22.34 48.12
CA PRO A 6 -12.73 -21.65 46.86
C PRO A 6 -11.90 -22.30 45.74
N ASN A 7 -12.55 -22.45 44.59
CA ASN A 7 -12.03 -23.04 43.36
C ASN A 7 -10.92 -22.16 42.75
N ILE A 8 -9.66 -22.53 43.01
CA ILE A 8 -8.45 -21.86 42.51
C ILE A 8 -8.08 -22.34 41.08
N SER A 9 -8.78 -23.32 40.53
CA SER A 9 -8.37 -24.03 39.30
C SER A 9 -8.52 -23.23 37.99
N LEU A 10 -9.28 -22.13 37.96
CA LEU A 10 -9.64 -21.45 36.69
C LEU A 10 -8.83 -20.19 36.35
N ARG A 11 -7.91 -19.74 37.22
CA ARG A 11 -7.11 -18.50 36.99
C ARG A 11 -5.71 -18.75 36.42
N VAL A 12 -5.20 -19.98 36.46
CA VAL A 12 -3.80 -20.29 36.10
C VAL A 12 -3.61 -20.48 34.59
N ASP A 13 -4.68 -20.67 33.81
CA ASP A 13 -4.57 -21.11 32.40
C ASP A 13 -4.61 -19.97 31.36
N LYS A 14 -5.12 -18.78 31.71
CA LYS A 14 -5.20 -17.64 30.77
C LYS A 14 -3.92 -16.81 30.70
N GLN A 15 -3.17 -16.75 31.81
CA GLN A 15 -1.94 -15.97 31.91
C GLN A 15 -0.78 -16.65 31.15
N SER A 16 -0.63 -17.98 31.30
CA SER A 16 0.38 -18.77 30.59
C SER A 16 0.15 -18.79 29.07
N LEU A 17 -1.12 -18.80 28.64
CA LEU A 17 -1.50 -18.74 27.22
C LEU A 17 -1.17 -17.37 26.60
N TYR A 18 -1.30 -16.28 27.37
CA TYR A 18 -0.94 -14.93 26.94
C TYR A 18 0.57 -14.77 26.82
N GLU A 19 1.33 -15.30 27.79
CA GLU A 19 2.80 -15.33 27.76
C GLU A 19 3.33 -16.17 26.60
N GLU A 20 2.74 -17.34 26.33
CA GLU A 20 3.14 -18.18 25.19
C GLU A 20 2.84 -17.50 23.85
N LYS A 21 1.72 -16.79 23.74
CA LYS A 21 1.36 -16.00 22.56
C LYS A 21 2.35 -14.86 22.33
N GLU A 22 2.70 -14.13 23.38
CA GLU A 22 3.66 -13.02 23.29
C GLU A 22 5.06 -13.51 22.88
N ILE A 23 5.53 -14.63 23.45
CA ILE A 23 6.80 -15.27 23.05
C ILE A 23 6.77 -15.68 21.57
N LYS A 24 5.66 -16.26 21.10
CA LYS A 24 5.49 -16.63 19.68
C LYS A 24 5.47 -15.40 18.77
N GLU A 25 4.81 -14.31 19.16
CA GLU A 25 4.79 -13.05 18.40
C GLU A 25 6.18 -12.42 18.31
N GLN A 26 6.95 -12.39 19.41
CA GLN A 26 8.33 -11.90 19.40
C GLN A 26 9.24 -12.76 18.53
N LYS A 27 9.09 -14.10 18.59
CA LYS A 27 9.82 -15.03 17.73
C LYS A 27 9.48 -14.81 16.26
N LEU A 28 8.21 -14.60 15.92
CA LEU A 28 7.77 -14.32 14.55
C LEU A 28 8.39 -13.02 14.03
N LYS A 29 8.36 -11.93 14.82
CA LYS A 29 8.98 -10.65 14.43
C LYS A 29 10.48 -10.82 14.13
N LYS A 30 11.21 -11.55 14.99
CA LYS A 30 12.65 -11.84 14.77
C LYS A 30 12.88 -12.65 13.47
N LEU A 31 12.03 -13.63 13.18
CA LEU A 31 12.13 -14.43 11.96
C LEU A 31 11.81 -13.62 10.71
N ILE A 32 10.82 -12.72 10.76
CA ILE A 32 10.48 -11.82 9.64
C ILE A 32 11.67 -10.90 9.33
N GLU A 33 12.28 -10.29 10.34
CA GLU A 33 13.45 -9.42 10.12
C GLU A 33 14.67 -10.21 9.61
N LYS A 34 14.88 -11.43 10.12
CA LYS A 34 15.90 -12.34 9.57
C LYS A 34 15.62 -12.67 8.10
N LEU A 35 14.37 -12.94 7.72
CA LEU A 35 14.01 -13.26 6.35
C LEU A 35 14.23 -12.06 5.41
N LYS A 36 13.84 -10.85 5.83
CA LYS A 36 14.08 -9.61 5.08
C LYS A 36 15.58 -9.36 4.85
N SER A 37 16.39 -9.50 5.89
CA SER A 37 17.85 -9.31 5.77
C SER A 37 18.51 -10.35 4.86
N LEU A 38 18.06 -11.60 4.91
CA LEU A 38 18.52 -12.65 3.99
C LEU A 38 18.14 -12.35 2.54
N ALA A 39 16.92 -11.87 2.28
CA ALA A 39 16.48 -11.50 0.94
C ALA A 39 17.30 -10.34 0.35
N VAL A 40 17.55 -9.29 1.14
CA VAL A 40 18.40 -8.16 0.72
C VAL A 40 19.83 -8.62 0.46
N LYS A 41 20.38 -9.49 1.32
CA LYS A 41 21.73 -10.04 1.15
C LYS A 41 21.82 -10.90 -0.12
N ASP A 42 20.81 -11.71 -0.41
CA ASP A 42 20.75 -12.54 -1.63
C ASP A 42 20.79 -11.68 -2.89
N ILE A 43 19.96 -10.63 -2.96
CA ILE A 43 19.94 -9.73 -4.12
C ILE A 43 21.30 -9.03 -4.31
N ARG A 44 21.87 -8.47 -3.23
CA ARG A 44 23.20 -7.84 -3.28
C ARG A 44 24.29 -8.81 -3.71
N THR A 45 24.28 -10.03 -3.18
CA THR A 45 25.26 -11.07 -3.55
C THR A 45 25.18 -11.36 -5.05
N LYS A 46 23.97 -11.47 -5.60
CA LYS A 46 23.80 -11.71 -7.03
C LYS A 46 24.19 -10.50 -7.90
N ILE A 47 23.99 -9.26 -7.43
CA ILE A 47 24.50 -8.05 -8.11
C ILE A 47 26.03 -8.10 -8.20
N GLU A 48 26.71 -8.44 -7.11
CA GLU A 48 28.16 -8.59 -7.10
C GLU A 48 28.62 -9.70 -8.05
N MET A 49 27.94 -10.87 -8.05
CA MET A 49 28.23 -11.92 -9.03
C MET A 49 28.11 -11.42 -10.48
N ILE A 50 27.08 -10.63 -10.79
CA ILE A 50 26.90 -10.04 -12.13
C ILE A 50 28.08 -9.16 -12.50
N LYS A 51 28.49 -8.25 -11.61
CA LYS A 51 29.63 -7.35 -11.83
C LYS A 51 30.92 -8.13 -12.05
N THR A 52 31.24 -9.07 -11.14
CA THR A 52 32.46 -9.88 -11.23
C THR A 52 32.51 -10.69 -12.53
N VAL A 53 31.41 -11.36 -12.90
CA VAL A 53 31.35 -12.15 -14.15
C VAL A 53 31.51 -11.26 -15.37
N PHE A 54 30.89 -10.08 -15.35
CA PHE A 54 30.98 -9.11 -16.44
C PHE A 54 32.39 -8.53 -16.58
N GLU A 55 33.03 -8.13 -15.48
CA GLU A 55 34.41 -7.61 -15.46
C GLU A 55 35.41 -8.64 -16.01
N ILE A 56 35.33 -9.90 -15.55
CA ILE A 56 36.17 -10.99 -16.07
C ILE A 56 35.96 -11.21 -17.57
N TYR A 57 34.72 -11.08 -18.05
CA TYR A 57 34.41 -11.23 -19.47
C TYR A 57 34.91 -10.05 -20.30
N ASP A 58 34.60 -8.82 -19.88
CA ASP A 58 34.86 -7.57 -20.61
C ASP A 58 36.37 -7.32 -20.75
N GLU A 59 37.12 -7.55 -19.69
CA GLU A 59 38.58 -7.43 -19.67
C GLU A 59 39.31 -8.72 -20.10
N LYS A 60 38.56 -9.79 -20.41
CA LYS A 60 39.08 -11.11 -20.80
C LYS A 60 40.07 -11.71 -19.79
N LEU A 61 39.87 -11.47 -18.50
CA LEU A 61 40.76 -11.93 -17.42
C LEU A 61 40.87 -13.46 -17.34
N TYR A 62 39.88 -14.19 -17.87
CA TYR A 62 39.94 -15.65 -17.97
C TYR A 62 41.16 -16.15 -18.79
N ILE A 63 41.69 -15.35 -19.72
CA ILE A 63 42.89 -15.71 -20.49
C ILE A 63 44.12 -15.73 -19.59
N VAL A 64 44.20 -14.80 -18.62
CA VAL A 64 45.30 -14.73 -17.64
C VAL A 64 45.33 -15.99 -16.76
N GLY A 65 44.15 -16.56 -16.47
CA GLY A 65 44.00 -17.84 -15.79
C GLY A 65 44.31 -19.08 -16.63
N GLY A 66 44.72 -18.90 -17.90
CA GLY A 66 45.05 -20.01 -18.80
C GLY A 66 43.84 -20.68 -19.48
N TYR A 67 42.65 -20.08 -19.42
CA TYR A 67 41.47 -20.61 -20.09
C TYR A 67 41.42 -20.17 -21.56
N ASN A 68 41.10 -21.10 -22.46
CA ASN A 68 41.03 -20.81 -23.90
C ASN A 68 39.76 -20.05 -24.29
N SER A 69 38.71 -20.15 -23.47
CA SER A 69 37.45 -19.45 -23.68
C SER A 69 36.75 -19.11 -22.37
N PHE A 70 35.90 -18.09 -22.41
CA PHE A 70 35.07 -17.73 -21.26
C PHE A 70 34.14 -18.87 -20.83
N VAL A 71 33.64 -19.67 -21.79
CA VAL A 71 32.78 -20.82 -21.51
C VAL A 71 33.53 -21.88 -20.71
N GLU A 72 34.80 -22.12 -21.03
CA GLU A 72 35.67 -23.04 -20.29
C GLU A 72 35.85 -22.57 -18.85
N PHE A 73 36.17 -21.28 -18.66
CA PHE A 73 36.26 -20.64 -17.35
C PHE A 73 34.97 -20.81 -16.52
N ILE A 74 33.81 -20.41 -17.07
CA ILE A 74 32.54 -20.44 -16.33
C ILE A 74 32.12 -21.85 -15.89
N LYS A 75 32.45 -22.87 -16.68
CA LYS A 75 32.19 -24.27 -16.31
C LYS A 75 32.91 -24.67 -15.02
N THR A 76 34.05 -24.06 -14.72
CA THR A 76 34.78 -24.30 -13.45
C THR A 76 34.16 -23.58 -12.26
N CYS A 77 33.39 -22.51 -12.48
CA CYS A 77 32.81 -21.68 -11.41
C CYS A 77 31.45 -22.17 -10.90
N GLY A 78 30.96 -23.34 -11.35
CA GLY A 78 29.65 -23.88 -10.94
C GLY A 78 28.45 -23.05 -11.42
N THR A 79 28.64 -22.14 -12.37
CA THR A 79 27.58 -21.31 -12.96
C THR A 79 27.19 -21.88 -14.33
N SER A 80 25.89 -21.92 -14.63
CA SER A 80 25.45 -22.35 -15.96
C SER A 80 25.87 -21.34 -17.02
N VAL A 81 26.29 -21.83 -18.18
CA VAL A 81 26.70 -20.99 -19.32
C VAL A 81 25.61 -19.98 -19.70
N THR A 82 24.35 -20.40 -19.69
CA THR A 82 23.19 -19.53 -19.96
C THR A 82 23.09 -18.40 -18.94
N ASN A 83 23.25 -18.68 -17.65
CA ASN A 83 23.21 -17.64 -16.62
C ASN A 83 24.40 -16.69 -16.73
N ALA A 84 25.59 -17.18 -17.04
CA ALA A 84 26.77 -16.34 -17.20
C ALA A 84 26.63 -15.36 -18.38
N TYR A 85 26.13 -15.82 -19.54
CA TYR A 85 25.82 -14.91 -20.64
C TYR A 85 24.72 -13.92 -20.28
N MET A 86 23.76 -14.31 -19.45
CA MET A 86 22.76 -13.38 -18.95
C MET A 86 23.37 -12.33 -18.02
N PHE A 87 24.28 -12.74 -17.13
CA PHE A 87 25.02 -11.82 -16.25
C PHE A 87 25.87 -10.84 -17.04
N ILE A 88 26.53 -11.29 -18.12
CA ILE A 88 27.25 -10.39 -19.03
C ILE A 88 26.31 -9.31 -19.60
N LYS A 89 25.12 -9.70 -20.09
CA LYS A 89 24.15 -8.74 -20.63
C LYS A 89 23.67 -7.73 -19.59
N VAL A 90 23.36 -8.19 -18.38
CA VAL A 90 22.92 -7.32 -17.27
C VAL A 90 24.06 -6.40 -16.81
N GLY A 91 25.28 -6.92 -16.69
CA GLY A 91 26.47 -6.14 -16.33
C GLY A 91 26.80 -5.08 -17.37
N LYS A 92 26.67 -5.39 -18.66
CA LYS A 92 26.79 -4.42 -19.74
C LYS A 92 25.74 -3.31 -19.63
N ALA A 93 24.46 -3.66 -19.39
CA ALA A 93 23.39 -2.67 -19.19
C ALA A 93 23.64 -1.77 -17.96
N LEU A 94 24.24 -2.31 -16.88
CA LEU A 94 24.67 -1.53 -15.72
C LEU A 94 25.81 -0.56 -16.10
N LYS A 95 26.84 -1.03 -16.82
CA LYS A 95 27.97 -0.21 -17.28
C LYS A 95 27.51 0.93 -18.20
N GLU A 96 26.54 0.65 -19.07
CA GLU A 96 25.95 1.62 -20.01
C GLU A 96 24.93 2.56 -19.36
N GLY A 97 24.60 2.36 -18.07
CA GLY A 97 23.61 3.17 -17.34
C GLY A 97 22.16 2.97 -17.81
N GLN A 98 21.87 1.87 -18.53
CA GLN A 98 20.51 1.52 -18.95
C GLN A 98 19.66 1.03 -17.79
N ILE A 99 20.30 0.43 -16.79
CA ILE A 99 19.71 -0.03 -15.53
C ILE A 99 20.62 0.38 -14.36
N THR A 100 20.06 0.48 -13.16
CA THR A 100 20.81 0.76 -11.92
C THR A 100 20.72 -0.40 -10.95
N GLU A 101 21.62 -0.44 -9.97
CA GLU A 101 21.52 -1.41 -8.86
C GLU A 101 20.22 -1.25 -8.08
N LYS A 102 19.71 -0.02 -7.97
CA LYS A 102 18.43 0.27 -7.33
C LYS A 102 17.28 -0.42 -8.06
N ASP A 103 17.28 -0.42 -9.39
CA ASP A 103 16.26 -1.13 -10.19
C ASP A 103 16.27 -2.63 -9.90
N ILE A 104 17.45 -3.23 -9.72
CA ILE A 104 17.62 -4.64 -9.38
C ILE A 104 17.13 -4.93 -7.96
N ILE A 105 17.43 -4.05 -7.01
CA ILE A 105 17.00 -4.19 -5.61
C ILE A 105 15.47 -4.10 -5.50
N GLU A 106 14.84 -3.17 -6.22
CA GLU A 106 13.40 -2.92 -6.13
C GLU A 106 12.57 -3.93 -6.90
N ARG A 107 13.01 -4.32 -8.10
CA ARG A 107 12.22 -5.17 -9.01
C ARG A 107 12.65 -6.64 -9.02
N GLY A 108 13.82 -6.94 -8.45
CA GLY A 108 14.39 -8.27 -8.43
C GLY A 108 15.10 -8.66 -9.74
N ILE A 109 16.01 -9.61 -9.62
CA ILE A 109 16.92 -9.99 -10.72
C ILE A 109 16.20 -10.64 -11.89
N ASP A 110 15.20 -11.48 -11.65
CA ASP A 110 14.55 -12.20 -12.74
C ASP A 110 13.71 -11.27 -13.63
N HIS A 111 13.12 -10.22 -13.03
CA HIS A 111 12.44 -9.19 -13.80
C HIS A 111 13.42 -8.38 -14.65
N ILE A 112 14.56 -8.00 -14.07
CA ILE A 112 15.63 -7.30 -14.81
C ILE A 112 16.18 -8.16 -15.94
N LYS A 113 16.33 -9.47 -15.74
CA LYS A 113 16.76 -10.38 -16.80
C LYS A 113 15.77 -10.36 -17.98
N MET A 114 14.47 -10.37 -17.70
CA MET A 114 13.44 -10.31 -18.74
C MET A 114 13.55 -9.01 -19.54
N ILE A 115 13.67 -7.87 -18.85
CA ILE A 115 13.80 -6.55 -19.47
C ILE A 115 15.05 -6.46 -20.36
N VAL A 116 16.21 -6.87 -19.85
CA VAL A 116 17.47 -6.87 -20.59
C VAL A 116 17.41 -7.81 -21.81
N LYS A 117 16.70 -8.94 -21.68
CA LYS A 117 16.51 -9.89 -22.80
C LYS A 117 15.64 -9.29 -23.91
N GLU A 118 14.61 -8.53 -23.55
CA GLU A 118 13.68 -7.89 -24.47
C GLU A 118 14.18 -6.54 -25.01
N GLY A 119 15.18 -5.94 -24.36
CA GLY A 119 15.67 -4.59 -24.67
C GLY A 119 14.67 -3.48 -24.32
N ASN A 120 13.60 -3.78 -23.58
CA ASN A 120 12.54 -2.84 -23.23
C ASN A 120 12.82 -2.10 -21.92
N TYR A 121 13.86 -1.27 -21.92
CA TYR A 121 14.25 -0.46 -20.76
C TYR A 121 13.24 0.64 -20.40
N GLN A 122 12.26 0.91 -21.27
CA GLN A 122 11.21 1.91 -21.01
C GLN A 122 10.34 1.50 -19.81
N SER A 123 10.13 0.19 -19.63
CA SER A 123 9.44 -0.37 -18.45
C SER A 123 10.13 -0.05 -17.12
N LEU A 124 11.43 0.30 -17.11
CA LEU A 124 12.18 0.71 -15.92
C LEU A 124 11.99 2.20 -15.60
N LYS A 125 11.84 3.04 -16.63
CA LYS A 125 11.58 4.48 -16.50
C LYS A 125 10.17 4.77 -15.98
N GLU A 126 9.25 3.84 -16.16
CA GLU A 126 7.99 3.79 -15.44
C GLU A 126 8.23 3.36 -13.98
N GLY A 127 9.06 4.10 -13.25
CA GLY A 127 9.00 4.11 -11.80
C GLY A 127 7.68 4.77 -11.47
N LYS A 128 6.70 4.00 -10.98
CA LYS A 128 5.36 4.44 -10.55
C LYS A 128 5.07 5.87 -11.02
N ALA A 129 4.68 6.06 -12.28
CA ALA A 129 3.82 7.21 -12.53
C ALA A 129 2.72 7.03 -11.47
N GLU A 130 2.62 7.96 -10.52
CA GLU A 130 1.45 7.99 -9.65
C GLU A 130 0.29 7.93 -10.63
N LYS A 131 -0.40 6.79 -10.68
CA LYS A 131 -1.52 6.63 -11.60
C LYS A 131 -2.40 7.81 -11.26
N ASP A 132 -2.63 8.71 -12.20
CA ASP A 132 -3.62 9.77 -12.04
C ASP A 132 -4.91 9.06 -11.62
N ILE A 133 -5.24 9.10 -10.33
CA ILE A 133 -6.43 8.46 -9.81
C ILE A 133 -7.55 9.44 -10.17
N PRO A 134 -8.44 9.10 -11.11
CA PRO A 134 -9.48 10.04 -11.52
C PRO A 134 -10.41 10.30 -10.34
N LEU A 135 -10.36 11.51 -9.81
CA LEU A 135 -11.23 11.96 -8.73
C LEU A 135 -12.64 12.22 -9.28
N ARG A 136 -13.63 11.42 -8.84
CA ARG A 136 -15.05 11.64 -9.16
C ARG A 136 -15.74 12.34 -8.00
N ILE A 137 -16.14 13.60 -8.21
CA ILE A 137 -16.89 14.40 -7.23
C ILE A 137 -18.28 14.71 -7.80
N LEU A 138 -19.32 14.55 -6.99
CA LEU A 138 -20.65 15.05 -7.30
C LEU A 138 -20.77 16.49 -6.80
N ILE A 139 -20.99 17.44 -7.72
CA ILE A 139 -21.18 18.86 -7.39
C ILE A 139 -22.68 19.17 -7.49
N PRO A 140 -23.37 19.49 -6.38
CA PRO A 140 -24.83 19.72 -6.39
C PRO A 140 -25.25 20.95 -7.20
N SER A 141 -24.40 21.98 -7.24
CA SER A 141 -24.67 23.21 -7.99
C SER A 141 -24.33 23.04 -9.47
N LYS A 142 -25.35 23.19 -10.33
CA LYS A 142 -25.21 23.08 -11.80
C LYS A 142 -24.21 24.10 -12.36
N ASN A 143 -24.19 25.32 -11.83
CA ASN A 143 -23.29 26.37 -12.28
C ASN A 143 -21.84 26.07 -11.90
N ALA A 144 -21.61 25.64 -10.65
CA ALA A 144 -20.28 25.24 -10.19
C ALA A 144 -19.76 24.02 -10.96
N TYR A 145 -20.63 23.02 -11.19
CA TYR A 145 -20.30 21.84 -12.00
C TYR A 145 -19.83 22.23 -13.41
N SER A 146 -20.60 23.06 -14.11
CA SER A 146 -20.25 23.50 -15.47
C SER A 146 -18.91 24.24 -15.52
N TYR A 147 -18.65 25.11 -14.55
CA TYR A 147 -17.41 25.89 -14.47
C TYR A 147 -16.17 25.00 -14.24
N PHE A 148 -16.22 24.08 -13.26
CA PHE A 148 -15.07 23.20 -12.97
C PHE A 148 -14.88 22.09 -14.01
N LYS A 149 -15.97 21.67 -14.67
CA LYS A 149 -15.93 20.68 -15.76
C LYS A 149 -15.33 21.26 -17.04
N SER A 150 -15.65 22.51 -17.39
CA SER A 150 -15.05 23.15 -18.57
C SER A 150 -13.57 23.49 -18.37
N ASN A 151 -13.08 23.50 -17.12
CA ASN A 151 -11.73 23.89 -16.76
C ASN A 151 -10.98 22.82 -15.94
N THR A 152 -11.04 21.54 -16.36
CA THR A 152 -10.48 20.41 -15.58
C THR A 152 -9.01 20.57 -15.19
N LYS A 153 -8.15 21.08 -16.07
CA LYS A 153 -6.73 21.35 -15.77
C LYS A 153 -6.56 22.37 -14.65
N PHE A 154 -7.34 23.46 -14.71
CA PHE A 154 -7.34 24.50 -13.70
C PHE A 154 -7.91 23.97 -12.38
N THR A 155 -8.99 23.20 -12.41
CA THR A 155 -9.56 22.53 -11.23
C THR A 155 -8.51 21.65 -10.54
N SER A 156 -7.77 20.83 -11.30
CA SER A 156 -6.69 20.00 -10.76
C SER A 156 -5.60 20.85 -10.12
N TYR A 157 -5.15 21.89 -10.82
CA TYR A 157 -4.14 22.82 -10.33
C TYR A 157 -4.55 23.51 -9.02
N VAL A 158 -5.80 24.00 -8.93
CA VAL A 158 -6.33 24.65 -7.73
C VAL A 158 -6.38 23.67 -6.56
N LEU A 159 -6.87 22.44 -6.76
CA LEU A 159 -6.95 21.44 -5.70
C LEU A 159 -5.57 21.06 -5.16
N SER A 160 -4.59 20.86 -6.05
CA SER A 160 -3.20 20.58 -5.65
C SER A 160 -2.60 21.77 -4.90
N ARG A 161 -2.72 22.99 -5.45
CA ARG A 161 -2.12 24.18 -4.85
C ARG A 161 -2.70 24.52 -3.48
N ILE A 162 -4.00 24.33 -3.28
CA ILE A 162 -4.62 24.52 -1.96
C ILE A 162 -4.07 23.50 -0.95
N TYR A 163 -3.90 22.24 -1.36
CA TYR A 163 -3.38 21.19 -0.49
C TYR A 163 -1.92 21.45 -0.08
N ASP A 164 -1.08 21.88 -1.03
CA ASP A 164 0.36 22.06 -0.83
C ASP A 164 0.71 23.39 -0.13
N GLU A 165 0.05 24.49 -0.53
CA GLU A 165 0.43 25.84 -0.11
C GLU A 165 -0.55 26.47 0.89
N HIS A 166 -1.82 26.04 0.93
CA HIS A 166 -2.88 26.68 1.71
C HIS A 166 -3.62 25.71 2.63
N ARG A 167 -2.85 24.88 3.36
CA ARG A 167 -3.41 23.81 4.19
C ARG A 167 -4.43 24.27 5.22
N GLN A 168 -4.18 25.41 5.86
CA GLN A 168 -5.07 25.97 6.88
C GLN A 168 -6.46 26.27 6.32
N LEU A 169 -6.56 26.80 5.10
CA LEU A 169 -7.85 27.04 4.45
C LEU A 169 -8.61 25.71 4.24
N LEU A 170 -7.90 24.67 3.81
CA LEU A 170 -8.48 23.35 3.61
C LEU A 170 -9.00 22.76 4.93
N ASP A 171 -8.25 22.90 6.02
CA ASP A 171 -8.62 22.42 7.34
C ASP A 171 -9.87 23.16 7.88
N THR A 172 -9.97 24.48 7.67
CA THR A 172 -11.16 25.27 8.03
C THR A 172 -12.38 24.80 7.25
N LEU A 173 -12.28 24.68 5.92
CA LEU A 173 -13.38 24.20 5.08
C LEU A 173 -13.82 22.78 5.48
N PHE A 174 -12.87 21.93 5.86
CA PHE A 174 -13.17 20.57 6.31
C PHE A 174 -13.85 20.54 7.67
N TYR A 175 -13.46 21.43 8.59
CA TYR A 175 -14.15 21.61 9.87
C TYR A 175 -15.60 22.04 9.68
N ASP A 176 -15.83 23.09 8.86
CA ASP A 176 -17.18 23.62 8.59
C ASP A 176 -18.08 22.58 7.93
N TYR A 177 -17.56 21.84 6.93
CA TYR A 177 -18.28 20.74 6.30
C TYR A 177 -18.76 19.68 7.31
N ASN A 178 -17.90 19.29 8.26
CA ASN A 178 -18.24 18.30 9.27
C ASN A 178 -19.24 18.82 10.30
N LYS A 179 -19.17 20.12 10.61
CA LYS A 179 -20.13 20.79 11.50
C LYS A 179 -21.52 20.81 10.86
N GLU A 180 -21.64 21.30 9.63
CA GLU A 180 -22.93 21.33 8.90
C GLU A 180 -23.55 19.93 8.73
N LYS A 181 -22.72 18.90 8.57
CA LYS A 181 -23.19 17.50 8.50
C LYS A 181 -23.77 17.00 9.81
N LYS A 182 -23.24 17.45 10.96
CA LYS A 182 -23.79 17.12 12.29
C LYS A 182 -25.09 17.88 12.54
N ASP A 183 -25.16 19.14 12.13
CA ASP A 183 -26.35 19.98 12.30
C ASP A 183 -27.52 19.48 11.43
N LYS A 184 -27.26 19.01 10.21
CA LYS A 184 -28.28 18.37 9.34
C LYS A 184 -28.84 17.07 9.94
N LYS A 185 -28.00 16.23 10.56
CA LYS A 185 -28.46 15.01 11.24
C LYS A 185 -29.34 15.30 12.46
N LYS A 186 -29.04 16.38 13.19
CA LYS A 186 -29.81 16.82 14.34
C LYS A 186 -31.19 17.34 13.90
N HIS A 187 -31.23 18.11 12.82
CA HIS A 187 -32.47 18.65 12.25
C HIS A 187 -33.38 17.57 11.63
N GLU A 188 -32.82 16.50 11.05
CA GLU A 188 -33.56 15.32 10.59
C GLU A 188 -34.11 14.48 11.76
N SER A 189 -33.37 14.36 12.87
CA SER A 189 -33.90 13.68 14.06
C SER A 189 -35.00 14.48 14.77
N GLU A 190 -34.92 15.82 14.78
CA GLU A 190 -35.93 16.69 15.39
C GLU A 190 -37.21 16.78 14.54
N SER A 191 -37.11 16.82 13.21
CA SER A 191 -38.29 16.82 12.31
C SER A 191 -39.05 15.48 12.30
N VAL A 192 -38.35 14.35 12.49
CA VAL A 192 -38.98 13.03 12.64
C VAL A 192 -39.71 12.91 13.99
N ILE A 193 -39.21 13.57 15.05
CA ILE A 193 -39.86 13.62 16.35
C ILE A 193 -41.12 14.52 16.31
N GLU A 194 -41.06 15.68 15.64
CA GLU A 194 -42.23 16.57 15.44
C GLU A 194 -43.33 15.90 14.61
N MET A 195 -43.00 15.27 13.47
CA MET A 195 -43.97 14.53 12.66
C MET A 195 -44.52 13.26 13.34
N GLY A 196 -43.84 12.76 14.37
CA GLY A 196 -44.32 11.68 15.24
C GLY A 196 -45.26 12.17 16.33
N ALA A 197 -45.00 13.36 16.88
CA ALA A 197 -45.83 13.99 17.90
C ALA A 197 -47.19 14.46 17.35
N GLU A 198 -47.23 15.03 16.13
CA GLU A 198 -48.48 15.45 15.49
C GLU A 198 -49.42 14.27 15.20
N ARG A 199 -48.87 13.13 14.76
CA ARG A 199 -49.66 11.89 14.52
C ARG A 199 -50.28 11.30 15.78
N HIS A 200 -49.63 11.46 16.93
CA HIS A 200 -50.17 10.97 18.21
C HIS A 200 -51.28 11.88 18.77
N ILE A 201 -51.28 13.17 18.44
CA ILE A 201 -52.34 14.11 18.84
C ILE A 201 -53.62 13.88 18.02
N ASP A 202 -53.49 13.58 16.73
CA ASP A 202 -54.63 13.28 15.84
C ASP A 202 -55.29 11.93 16.18
N ASP A 203 -54.50 10.92 16.54
CA ASP A 203 -55.01 9.61 16.99
C ASP A 203 -55.69 9.69 18.36
N ALA A 204 -55.16 10.48 19.30
CA ALA A 204 -55.78 10.70 20.60
C ALA A 204 -57.11 11.47 20.48
N SER A 205 -57.16 12.49 19.61
CA SER A 205 -58.37 13.26 19.34
C SER A 205 -59.45 12.39 18.68
N SER A 206 -59.06 11.51 17.75
CA SER A 206 -59.96 10.55 17.09
C SER A 206 -60.52 9.47 18.04
N GLN A 207 -59.77 9.09 19.08
CA GLN A 207 -60.26 8.14 20.10
C GLN A 207 -61.20 8.81 21.12
N ILE A 208 -60.94 10.05 21.51
CA ILE A 208 -61.83 10.82 22.41
C ILE A 208 -63.19 11.08 21.74
N GLN A 209 -63.22 11.36 20.44
CA GLN A 209 -64.46 11.60 19.70
C GLN A 209 -65.30 10.33 19.49
N LYS A 210 -64.67 9.15 19.45
CA LYS A 210 -65.38 7.85 19.45
C LYS A 210 -65.96 7.47 20.82
N TYR A 211 -65.35 7.93 21.90
CA TYR A 211 -65.83 7.67 23.27
C TYR A 211 -67.04 8.55 23.65
N ASN A 212 -67.09 9.79 23.15
CA ASN A 212 -68.18 10.73 23.44
C ASN A 212 -69.47 10.51 22.62
N ASN A 213 -69.45 9.63 21.62
CA ASN A 213 -70.63 9.30 20.79
C ASN A 213 -71.35 8.00 21.22
N ASN A 214 -70.97 7.41 22.35
CA ASN A 214 -71.51 6.13 22.85
C ASN A 214 -72.21 6.23 24.22
N TYR A 215 -72.66 7.43 24.62
CA TYR A 215 -73.56 7.64 25.76
C TYR A 215 -74.72 8.56 25.36
#